data_AF-A0A376RLH9-F1
#
_entry.id   AF-A0A376RLH9-F1
#
_cell.length_a   1.000
_cell.length_b   1.000
_cell.length_c   1.000
_cell.angle_alpha   90.00
_cell.angle_beta   90.00
_cell.angle_gamma   90.00
#
_symmetry.space_group_name_H-M   'P 1'
#
loop_
_entity.id
_entity.type
_entity.pdbx_description
1 polymer ?
#
loop_
_entity_poly.entity_id
_entity_poly.type
_entity_poly.pdbx_seq_one_letter_code
_entity_poly.pdbx_strand_id
1 'polypeptide(L)'
;MLDEGHHLPDVARDALEMSAEITAPWYRLQLDLFTKLVATCMEQFRPKTIPPLAIPERLNAHCEELYELIASLNNILNLYMPAGQEAEHRFAMGELPDEVLEICQRLAKLTEMLRGLAELFLNDLSEKTGSHDIVRLHRLILQMNRALGMFEAQSKLWRLASLAQSSGAPVTKWATREEREGQLHLWFHCVGIRVSDQLERLLWRSIPHIIVTSATLRSLNSFSRLQEMSGLKEKAGDRFVALDSPFNHCEQGKIVIPRMRVEPSIDNEEQHIAEMAAFFRKQVESKKHLGMLVLFASGRAMQRFLDYVTDLRLMLLVQGDQPRYRLVELHRKRVANGERSVLVGLQSFAEGLDLKGDLLSQVHIHKIAFPPIDSPVVITEGEWLKSLNRYPFEVQSLPSASFNLIQQVGRLIRSHGCWGEVVIYDKRLLTKNYGKRLLDALPVFPIEQPEVPEGIVKKKEKTKSPRRRRR
;
A
#
# COMPACT_ATOMS: atom_id res chain seq x y z
N MET A 1 6.59 19.09 13.63
CA MET A 1 7.49 18.76 12.51
C MET A 1 7.12 17.37 12.03
N LEU A 2 6.85 17.22 10.75
CA LEU A 2 6.59 15.94 10.10
C LEU A 2 7.88 15.52 9.39
N ASP A 3 8.52 14.47 9.91
CA ASP A 3 9.64 13.80 9.25
C ASP A 3 9.11 12.73 8.29
N GLU A 4 9.91 12.39 7.29
CA GLU A 4 9.51 11.51 6.17
C GLU A 4 8.21 11.94 5.49
N GLY A 5 8.02 13.25 5.34
CA GLY A 5 6.83 13.87 4.76
C GLY A 5 6.50 13.45 3.33
N HIS A 6 7.37 12.71 2.67
CA HIS A 6 7.12 12.12 1.36
C HIS A 6 6.05 11.03 1.37
N HIS A 7 5.88 10.35 2.51
CA HIS A 7 4.80 9.38 2.72
C HIS A 7 3.47 10.03 3.04
N LEU A 8 3.44 11.33 3.38
CA LEU A 8 2.25 11.98 3.93
C LEU A 8 0.99 11.78 3.06
N PRO A 9 1.03 11.97 1.73
CA PRO A 9 -0.18 11.81 0.93
C PRO A 9 -0.64 10.35 0.82
N ASP A 10 0.30 9.42 0.69
CA ASP A 10 -0.02 7.99 0.60
C ASP A 10 -0.54 7.46 1.94
N VAL A 11 0.10 7.81 3.06
CA VAL A 11 -0.38 7.47 4.42
C VAL A 11 -1.76 8.07 4.69
N ALA A 12 -2.00 9.31 4.26
CA ALA A 12 -3.32 9.92 4.41
C ALA A 12 -4.38 9.23 3.54
N ARG A 13 -4.03 8.80 2.32
CA ARG A 13 -4.93 8.02 1.46
C ARG A 13 -5.22 6.66 2.05
N ASP A 14 -4.20 5.91 2.45
CA ASP A 14 -4.33 4.57 3.00
C ASP A 14 -5.07 4.58 4.34
N ALA A 15 -4.89 5.62 5.17
CA ALA A 15 -5.69 5.81 6.39
C ALA A 15 -7.16 6.15 6.12
N LEU A 16 -7.48 6.60 4.90
CA LEU A 16 -8.82 6.94 4.45
C LEU A 16 -9.41 5.88 3.49
N GLU A 17 -8.66 4.83 3.19
CA GLU A 17 -9.18 3.64 2.51
C GLU A 17 -10.14 2.91 3.45
N MET A 18 -11.37 2.74 2.99
CA MET A 18 -12.41 2.06 3.74
C MET A 18 -12.76 0.78 3.01
N SER A 19 -12.73 -0.34 3.74
CA SER A 19 -13.11 -1.66 3.26
C SER A 19 -13.93 -2.35 4.33
N ALA A 20 -14.99 -3.05 3.93
CA ALA A 20 -15.74 -3.90 4.85
C ALA A 20 -16.24 -5.16 4.16
N GLU A 21 -16.31 -6.23 4.94
CA GLU A 21 -17.03 -7.44 4.55
C GLU A 21 -18.54 -7.15 4.55
N ILE A 22 -19.19 -7.50 3.46
CA ILE A 22 -20.61 -7.29 3.23
C ILE A 22 -21.36 -8.60 2.96
N THR A 23 -20.70 -9.74 3.11
CA THR A 23 -21.28 -11.08 2.97
C THR A 23 -22.58 -11.21 3.78
N ALA A 24 -23.73 -11.39 3.12
CA ALA A 24 -25.03 -11.28 3.80
C ALA A 24 -25.19 -12.22 5.02
N PRO A 25 -24.85 -13.52 4.98
CA PRO A 25 -24.94 -14.39 6.16
C PRO A 25 -24.05 -13.96 7.33
N TRP A 26 -22.82 -13.51 7.03
CA TRP A 26 -21.91 -12.98 8.05
C TRP A 26 -22.49 -11.70 8.66
N TYR A 27 -22.99 -10.81 7.82
CA TYR A 27 -23.58 -9.54 8.24
C TYR A 27 -24.78 -9.76 9.16
N ARG A 28 -25.66 -10.71 8.80
CA ARG A 28 -26.81 -11.11 9.62
C ARG A 28 -26.38 -11.53 11.02
N LEU A 29 -25.36 -12.39 11.11
CA LEU A 29 -24.84 -12.86 12.39
C LEU A 29 -24.36 -11.69 13.25
N GLN A 30 -23.66 -10.70 12.68
CA GLN A 30 -23.19 -9.54 13.44
C GLN A 30 -24.36 -8.70 13.98
N LEU A 31 -25.40 -8.48 13.18
CA LEU A 31 -26.61 -7.79 13.63
C LEU A 31 -27.33 -8.54 14.76
N ASP A 32 -27.50 -9.86 14.61
CA ASP A 32 -28.14 -10.70 15.64
C ASP A 32 -27.34 -10.70 16.96
N LEU A 33 -26.00 -10.73 16.87
CA LEU A 33 -25.11 -10.62 18.03
C LEU A 33 -25.24 -9.24 18.69
N PHE A 34 -25.32 -8.17 17.91
CA PHE A 34 -25.49 -6.82 18.42
C PHE A 34 -26.85 -6.63 19.12
N THR A 35 -27.95 -7.11 18.52
CA THR A 35 -29.27 -7.05 19.15
C THR A 35 -29.29 -7.80 20.48
N LYS A 36 -28.68 -9.00 20.56
CA LYS A 36 -28.54 -9.76 21.82
C LYS A 36 -27.69 -9.01 22.85
N LEU A 37 -26.63 -8.34 22.40
CA LEU A 37 -25.76 -7.54 23.26
C LEU A 37 -26.53 -6.35 23.86
N VAL A 38 -27.30 -5.62 23.04
CA VAL A 38 -28.15 -4.52 23.49
C VAL A 38 -29.20 -5.02 24.49
N ALA A 39 -29.87 -6.14 24.21
CA ALA A 39 -30.84 -6.74 25.13
C ALA A 39 -30.21 -7.10 26.49
N THR A 40 -29.01 -7.70 26.47
CA THR A 40 -28.25 -8.03 27.69
C THR A 40 -27.90 -6.77 28.49
N CYS A 41 -27.47 -5.69 27.81
CA CYS A 41 -27.18 -4.41 28.46
C CYS A 41 -28.45 -3.79 29.06
N MET A 42 -29.58 -3.87 28.36
CA MET A 42 -30.87 -3.35 28.84
C MET A 42 -31.40 -4.11 30.06
N GLU A 43 -31.16 -5.41 30.14
CA GLU A 43 -31.57 -6.26 31.27
C GLU A 43 -30.66 -6.09 32.49
N GLN A 44 -29.33 -6.12 32.29
CA GLN A 44 -28.37 -6.18 33.39
C GLN A 44 -27.80 -4.81 33.79
N PHE A 45 -27.75 -3.86 32.86
CA PHE A 45 -27.09 -2.57 33.02
C PHE A 45 -27.91 -1.46 32.39
N ARG A 46 -29.21 -1.40 32.68
CA ARG A 46 -30.15 -0.47 32.05
C ARG A 46 -29.64 0.99 32.09
N PRO A 47 -29.58 1.71 30.96
CA PRO A 47 -29.15 3.11 30.94
C PRO A 47 -30.20 4.01 31.59
N LYS A 48 -29.77 5.15 32.14
CA LYS A 48 -30.67 6.13 32.77
C LYS A 48 -31.71 6.67 31.79
N THR A 49 -31.27 6.97 30.57
CA THR A 49 -32.12 7.41 29.45
C THR A 49 -32.08 6.32 28.40
N ILE A 50 -33.23 5.74 28.09
CA ILE A 50 -33.32 4.63 27.14
C ILE A 50 -33.29 5.21 25.72
N PRO A 51 -32.29 4.87 24.89
CA PRO A 51 -32.28 5.30 23.50
C PRO A 51 -33.51 4.74 22.77
N PRO A 52 -34.23 5.53 21.96
CA PRO A 52 -35.42 5.06 21.25
C PRO A 52 -35.15 3.83 20.36
N LEU A 53 -33.94 3.71 19.81
CA LEU A 53 -33.51 2.58 18.99
C LEU A 53 -33.17 1.32 19.81
N ALA A 54 -32.97 1.43 21.13
CA ALA A 54 -32.71 0.28 22.00
C ALA A 54 -33.98 -0.55 22.30
N ILE A 55 -35.16 -0.05 21.92
CA ILE A 55 -36.42 -0.78 22.06
C ILE A 55 -36.39 -2.01 21.13
N PRO A 56 -36.59 -3.24 21.63
CA PRO A 56 -36.38 -4.47 20.86
C PRO A 56 -37.07 -4.49 19.49
N GLU A 57 -38.34 -4.10 19.42
CA GLU A 57 -39.10 -4.06 18.16
C GLU A 57 -38.49 -3.10 17.15
N ARG A 58 -38.05 -1.92 17.59
CA ARG A 58 -37.42 -0.91 16.74
C ARG A 58 -36.03 -1.33 16.29
N LEU A 59 -35.23 -1.91 17.20
CA LEU A 59 -33.91 -2.41 16.88
C LEU A 59 -33.98 -3.54 15.86
N ASN A 60 -34.89 -4.49 16.08
CA ASN A 60 -35.09 -5.61 15.16
C ASN A 60 -35.52 -5.11 13.79
N ALA A 61 -36.53 -4.23 13.70
CA ALA A 61 -36.96 -3.66 12.42
C ALA A 61 -35.82 -2.91 11.70
N HIS A 62 -35.01 -2.15 12.43
CA HIS A 62 -33.85 -1.44 11.88
C HIS A 62 -32.78 -2.41 11.36
N CYS A 63 -32.49 -3.48 12.10
CA CYS A 63 -31.55 -4.51 11.69
C CYS A 63 -32.06 -5.31 10.48
N GLU A 64 -33.36 -5.60 10.40
CA GLU A 64 -33.96 -6.26 9.23
C GLU A 64 -33.83 -5.40 7.98
N GLU A 65 -34.20 -4.11 8.05
CA GLU A 65 -34.07 -3.19 6.91
C GLU A 65 -32.62 -3.11 6.42
N LEU A 66 -31.67 -3.01 7.35
CA LEU A 66 -30.25 -2.96 7.02
C LEU A 66 -29.79 -4.28 6.35
N TYR A 67 -30.22 -5.43 6.87
CA TYR A 67 -29.92 -6.72 6.28
C TYR A 67 -30.51 -6.88 4.87
N GLU A 68 -31.76 -6.47 4.63
CA GLU A 68 -32.40 -6.51 3.32
C GLU A 68 -31.63 -5.70 2.28
N LEU A 69 -31.15 -4.50 2.66
CA LEU A 69 -30.32 -3.66 1.81
C LEU A 69 -28.97 -4.33 1.49
N ILE A 70 -28.31 -4.94 2.48
CA ILE A 70 -27.08 -5.69 2.26
C ILE A 70 -27.33 -6.90 1.34
N ALA A 71 -28.41 -7.65 1.55
CA ALA A 71 -28.76 -8.80 0.72
C ALA A 71 -29.04 -8.37 -0.73
N SER A 72 -29.78 -7.28 -0.93
CA SER A 72 -30.02 -6.70 -2.25
C SER A 72 -28.71 -6.28 -2.93
N LEU A 73 -27.84 -5.57 -2.20
CA LEU A 73 -26.53 -5.16 -2.68
C LEU A 73 -25.68 -6.37 -3.10
N ASN A 74 -25.62 -7.43 -2.29
CA ASN A 74 -24.91 -8.66 -2.63
C ASN A 74 -25.43 -9.28 -3.93
N ASN A 75 -26.75 -9.31 -4.13
CA ASN A 75 -27.36 -9.85 -5.34
C ASN A 75 -26.94 -9.03 -6.57
N ILE A 76 -27.03 -7.70 -6.49
CA ILE A 76 -26.64 -6.80 -7.58
C ILE A 76 -25.14 -6.96 -7.89
N LEU A 77 -24.26 -6.89 -6.88
CA LEU A 77 -22.81 -7.00 -7.07
C LEU A 77 -22.40 -8.35 -7.67
N ASN A 78 -23.05 -9.45 -7.28
CA ASN A 78 -22.76 -10.77 -7.86
C ASN A 78 -23.07 -10.84 -9.36
N LEU A 79 -24.00 -10.01 -9.89
CA LEU A 79 -24.27 -9.93 -11.32
C LEU A 79 -23.13 -9.25 -12.09
N TYR A 80 -22.38 -8.36 -11.44
CA TYR A 80 -21.23 -7.66 -12.03
C TYR A 80 -19.93 -8.48 -11.94
N MET A 81 -19.87 -9.45 -11.04
CA MET A 81 -18.66 -10.26 -10.82
C MET A 81 -18.46 -11.30 -11.93
N PRO A 82 -17.23 -11.46 -12.45
CA PRO A 82 -16.87 -12.60 -13.28
C PRO A 82 -17.23 -13.95 -12.64
N ALA A 83 -17.48 -14.97 -13.47
CA ALA A 83 -17.66 -16.34 -13.00
C ALA A 83 -16.33 -16.88 -12.43
N GLY A 84 -16.32 -17.27 -11.15
CA GLY A 84 -15.12 -17.74 -10.46
C GLY A 84 -15.26 -17.64 -8.94
N GLN A 85 -14.45 -18.39 -8.19
CA GLN A 85 -14.42 -18.31 -6.73
C GLN A 85 -13.83 -16.97 -6.27
N GLU A 86 -12.72 -16.56 -6.89
CA GLU A 86 -12.12 -15.24 -6.72
C GLU A 86 -12.50 -14.33 -7.89
N ALA A 87 -13.02 -13.14 -7.57
CA ALA A 87 -13.46 -12.18 -8.57
C ALA A 87 -13.30 -10.75 -8.04
N GLU A 88 -13.02 -9.82 -8.95
CA GLU A 88 -12.99 -8.39 -8.66
C GLU A 88 -13.82 -7.65 -9.71
N HIS A 89 -14.62 -6.68 -9.26
CA HIS A 89 -15.31 -5.75 -10.14
C HIS A 89 -15.12 -4.32 -9.67
N ARG A 90 -14.53 -3.50 -10.54
CA ARG A 90 -14.31 -2.07 -10.33
C ARG A 90 -15.34 -1.26 -11.12
N PHE A 91 -15.92 -0.27 -10.48
CA PHE A 91 -16.81 0.71 -11.12
C PHE A 91 -15.97 1.79 -11.83
N ALA A 92 -16.21 1.98 -13.13
CA ALA A 92 -15.54 3.01 -13.93
C ALA A 92 -15.76 4.40 -13.32
N MET A 93 -14.71 5.21 -13.19
CA MET A 93 -14.76 6.51 -12.50
C MET A 93 -15.32 6.50 -11.07
N GLY A 94 -15.52 5.32 -10.45
CA GLY A 94 -16.22 5.21 -9.18
C GLY A 94 -17.73 5.50 -9.26
N GLU A 95 -18.31 5.46 -10.46
CA GLU A 95 -19.73 5.71 -10.71
C GLU A 95 -20.53 4.44 -10.40
N LEU A 96 -21.36 4.52 -9.35
CA LEU A 96 -22.28 3.44 -9.00
C LEU A 96 -23.59 3.62 -9.79
N PRO A 97 -24.24 2.52 -10.21
CA PRO A 97 -25.61 2.58 -10.68
C PRO A 97 -26.54 3.23 -9.65
N ASP A 98 -27.58 3.94 -10.09
CA ASP A 98 -28.49 4.69 -9.21
C ASP A 98 -29.06 3.83 -8.07
N GLU A 99 -29.51 2.61 -8.39
CA GLU A 99 -30.02 1.65 -7.39
C GLU A 99 -28.98 1.31 -6.32
N VAL A 100 -27.72 1.09 -6.71
CA VAL A 100 -26.62 0.80 -5.78
C VAL A 100 -26.29 2.04 -4.95
N LEU A 101 -26.31 3.23 -5.55
CA LEU A 101 -26.06 4.48 -4.86
C LEU A 101 -27.13 4.76 -3.79
N GLU A 102 -28.40 4.55 -4.12
CA GLU A 102 -29.52 4.68 -3.17
C GLU A 102 -29.38 3.73 -1.99
N ILE A 103 -29.02 2.46 -2.25
CA ILE A 103 -28.72 1.47 -1.21
C ILE A 103 -27.57 1.96 -0.32
N CYS A 104 -26.44 2.40 -0.89
CA CYS A 104 -25.30 2.91 -0.12
C CYS A 104 -25.68 4.14 0.74
N GLN A 105 -26.49 5.06 0.22
CA GLN A 105 -26.97 6.22 0.98
C GLN A 105 -27.86 5.83 2.15
N ARG A 106 -28.73 4.83 1.97
CA ARG A 106 -29.59 4.32 3.04
C ARG A 106 -28.78 3.56 4.10
N LEU A 107 -27.85 2.71 3.67
CA LEU A 107 -26.90 2.01 4.55
C LEU A 107 -26.09 3.00 5.40
N ALA A 108 -25.58 4.09 4.80
CA ALA A 108 -24.84 5.11 5.54
C ALA A 108 -25.65 5.68 6.72
N LYS A 109 -26.93 5.98 6.50
CA LYS A 109 -27.83 6.49 7.56
C LYS A 109 -28.11 5.45 8.64
N LEU A 110 -28.48 4.23 8.23
CA LEU A 110 -28.85 3.16 9.17
C LEU A 110 -27.67 2.69 10.00
N THR A 111 -26.49 2.51 9.39
CA THR A 111 -25.27 2.10 10.10
C THR A 111 -24.81 3.20 11.07
N GLU A 112 -24.93 4.48 10.70
CA GLU A 112 -24.59 5.59 11.60
C GLU A 112 -25.46 5.61 12.86
N MET A 113 -26.74 5.25 12.74
CA MET A 113 -27.63 5.11 13.90
C MET A 113 -27.22 3.96 14.83
N LEU A 114 -26.79 2.80 14.27
CA LEU A 114 -26.27 1.68 15.07
C LEU A 114 -24.93 2.02 15.72
N ARG A 115 -24.04 2.73 15.01
CA ARG A 115 -22.78 3.26 15.54
C ARG A 115 -23.05 4.15 16.75
N GLY A 116 -23.95 5.12 16.62
CA GLY A 116 -24.34 6.02 17.71
C GLY A 116 -24.97 5.27 18.90
N LEU A 117 -25.79 4.25 18.64
CA LEU A 117 -26.35 3.40 19.69
C LEU A 117 -25.25 2.64 20.45
N ALA A 118 -24.29 2.05 19.74
CA ALA A 118 -23.17 1.34 20.34
C ALA A 118 -22.28 2.28 21.18
N GLU A 119 -22.01 3.49 20.68
CA GLU A 119 -21.26 4.52 21.40
C GLU A 119 -21.96 4.94 22.70
N LEU A 120 -23.28 5.14 22.66
CA LEU A 120 -24.08 5.47 23.85
C LEU A 120 -24.00 4.37 24.92
N PHE A 121 -24.17 3.10 24.53
CA PHE A 121 -24.05 1.98 25.48
C PHE A 121 -22.64 1.82 26.00
N LEU A 122 -21.62 2.04 25.17
CA LEU A 122 -20.23 1.96 25.60
C LEU A 122 -19.94 3.01 26.69
N ASN A 123 -20.35 4.26 26.47
CA ASN A 123 -20.19 5.34 27.43
C ASN A 123 -20.93 5.05 28.75
N ASP A 124 -22.19 4.59 28.69
CA ASP A 124 -22.99 4.23 29.88
C ASP A 124 -22.38 3.05 30.66
N LEU A 125 -21.89 2.01 29.97
CA LEU A 125 -21.19 0.88 30.60
C LEU A 125 -19.89 1.33 31.27
N SER A 126 -19.13 2.24 30.64
CA SER A 126 -17.88 2.77 31.19
C SER A 126 -18.10 3.57 32.47
N GLU A 127 -19.19 4.34 32.59
CA GLU A 127 -19.55 5.05 33.83
C GLU A 127 -19.90 4.11 34.98
N LYS A 128 -20.38 2.88 34.68
CA LYS A 128 -20.82 1.89 35.68
C LYS A 128 -19.69 1.04 36.26
N THR A 129 -18.46 1.18 35.75
CA THR A 129 -17.26 0.42 36.17
C THR A 129 -16.96 0.49 37.69
N GLY A 130 -17.34 1.58 38.37
CA GLY A 130 -17.12 1.75 39.81
C GLY A 130 -18.19 1.14 40.74
N SER A 131 -19.27 0.57 40.21
CA SER A 131 -20.46 0.19 41.00
C SER A 131 -20.98 -1.24 40.77
N HIS A 132 -20.43 -1.96 39.79
CA HIS A 132 -20.91 -3.29 39.39
C HIS A 132 -19.77 -4.31 39.29
N ASP A 133 -20.12 -5.61 39.15
CA ASP A 133 -19.17 -6.70 38.93
C ASP A 133 -18.27 -6.41 37.71
N ILE A 134 -16.99 -6.18 38.01
CA ILE A 134 -15.96 -5.74 37.07
C ILE A 134 -15.80 -6.74 35.92
N VAL A 135 -15.91 -8.05 36.17
CA VAL A 135 -15.62 -9.07 35.15
C VAL A 135 -16.72 -9.13 34.09
N ARG A 136 -17.99 -9.11 34.51
CA ARG A 136 -19.14 -9.13 33.60
C ARG A 136 -19.22 -7.84 32.79
N LEU A 137 -19.04 -6.71 33.45
CA LEU A 137 -19.08 -5.39 32.82
C LEU A 137 -17.95 -5.21 31.81
N HIS A 138 -16.72 -5.65 32.14
CA HIS A 138 -15.60 -5.59 31.21
C HIS A 138 -15.81 -6.45 29.96
N ARG A 139 -16.41 -7.64 30.09
CA ARG A 139 -16.75 -8.49 28.95
C ARG A 139 -17.73 -7.79 27.99
N LEU A 140 -18.77 -7.15 28.52
CA LEU A 140 -19.74 -6.41 27.70
C LEU A 140 -19.10 -5.19 27.02
N ILE A 141 -18.24 -4.45 27.73
CA ILE A 141 -17.47 -3.34 27.14
C ILE A 141 -16.62 -3.82 25.97
N LEU A 142 -15.94 -4.96 26.09
CA LEU A 142 -15.13 -5.51 25.00
C LEU A 142 -15.99 -5.91 23.79
N GLN A 143 -17.16 -6.52 24.02
CA GLN A 143 -18.09 -6.87 22.94
C GLN A 143 -18.68 -5.63 22.27
N MET A 144 -19.04 -4.61 23.06
CA MET A 144 -19.57 -3.34 22.56
C MET A 144 -18.53 -2.56 21.75
N ASN A 145 -17.28 -2.51 22.21
CA ASN A 145 -16.16 -1.93 21.45
C ASN A 145 -15.96 -2.60 20.09
N ARG A 146 -16.08 -3.93 20.02
CA ARG A 146 -15.98 -4.65 18.74
C ARG A 146 -17.13 -4.27 17.80
N ALA A 147 -18.35 -4.20 18.31
CA ALA A 147 -19.51 -3.78 17.52
C ALA A 147 -19.39 -2.32 17.06
N LEU A 148 -18.95 -1.41 17.94
CA LEU A 148 -18.70 -0.01 17.60
C LEU A 148 -17.65 0.12 16.51
N GLY A 149 -16.51 -0.57 16.63
CA GLY A 149 -15.46 -0.56 15.60
C GLY A 149 -15.93 -1.06 14.24
N MET A 150 -16.77 -2.10 14.22
CA MET A 150 -17.40 -2.59 12.99
C MET A 150 -18.34 -1.54 12.37
N PHE A 151 -19.25 -0.95 13.15
CA PHE A 151 -20.18 0.06 12.64
C PHE A 151 -19.48 1.37 12.25
N GLU A 152 -18.37 1.73 12.90
CA GLU A 152 -17.53 2.85 12.50
C GLU A 152 -16.90 2.64 11.12
N ALA A 153 -16.27 1.47 10.91
CA ALA A 153 -15.66 1.13 9.63
C ALA A 153 -16.71 1.15 8.50
N GLN A 154 -17.88 0.56 8.76
CA GLN A 154 -18.96 0.54 7.78
C GLN A 154 -19.62 1.89 7.55
N SER A 155 -19.86 2.69 8.58
CA SER A 155 -20.42 4.04 8.42
C SER A 155 -19.51 4.88 7.53
N LYS A 156 -18.19 4.81 7.75
CA LYS A 156 -17.20 5.50 6.90
C LYS A 156 -17.22 4.96 5.47
N LEU A 157 -17.27 3.63 5.28
CA LEU A 157 -17.38 3.00 3.96
C LEU A 157 -18.61 3.51 3.20
N TRP A 158 -19.80 3.40 3.78
CA TRP A 158 -21.04 3.77 3.11
C TRP A 158 -21.14 5.27 2.86
N ARG A 159 -20.61 6.08 3.77
CA ARG A 159 -20.46 7.52 3.55
C ARG A 159 -19.58 7.80 2.34
N LEU A 160 -18.41 7.17 2.21
CA LEU A 160 -17.56 7.34 1.03
C LEU A 160 -18.21 6.80 -0.25
N ALA A 161 -18.87 5.64 -0.18
CA ALA A 161 -19.60 5.05 -1.30
C ALA A 161 -20.68 5.99 -1.85
N SER A 162 -21.34 6.74 -0.95
CA SER A 162 -22.37 7.73 -1.30
C SER A 162 -21.85 9.02 -1.95
N LEU A 163 -20.54 9.27 -1.90
CA LEU A 163 -19.93 10.45 -2.51
C LEU A 163 -19.52 10.15 -3.97
N ALA A 164 -19.83 11.07 -4.88
CA ALA A 164 -19.29 11.04 -6.23
C ALA A 164 -17.80 11.45 -6.23
N GLN A 165 -17.45 12.46 -5.42
CA GLN A 165 -16.10 13.03 -5.35
C GLN A 165 -15.68 13.30 -3.91
N SER A 166 -14.37 13.24 -3.67
CA SER A 166 -13.68 13.66 -2.46
C SER A 166 -12.43 14.46 -2.87
N SER A 167 -12.22 15.64 -2.27
CA SER A 167 -11.09 16.51 -2.63
C SER A 167 -11.00 16.85 -4.13
N GLY A 168 -12.15 17.04 -4.78
CA GLY A 168 -12.24 17.37 -6.22
C GLY A 168 -11.86 16.23 -7.17
N ALA A 169 -11.66 15.01 -6.66
CA ALA A 169 -11.40 13.81 -7.45
C ALA A 169 -12.43 12.72 -7.14
N PRO A 170 -12.67 11.75 -8.05
CA PRO A 170 -13.57 10.64 -7.78
C PRO A 170 -13.13 9.79 -6.59
N VAL A 171 -14.11 9.09 -6.01
CA VAL A 171 -13.86 8.01 -5.05
C VAL A 171 -13.81 6.70 -5.83
N THR A 172 -12.68 6.00 -5.82
CA THR A 172 -12.57 4.66 -6.39
C THR A 172 -13.42 3.69 -5.60
N LYS A 173 -14.26 2.93 -6.30
CA LYS A 173 -15.19 1.95 -5.71
C LYS A 173 -15.05 0.63 -6.45
N TRP A 174 -14.90 -0.45 -5.69
CA TRP A 174 -14.86 -1.80 -6.25
C TRP A 174 -15.33 -2.80 -5.20
N ALA A 175 -15.68 -3.98 -5.67
CA ALA A 175 -16.00 -5.11 -4.82
C ALA A 175 -15.08 -6.29 -5.16
N THR A 176 -14.75 -7.09 -4.16
CA THR A 176 -14.01 -8.35 -4.34
C THR A 176 -14.81 -9.50 -3.75
N ARG A 177 -14.70 -10.66 -4.38
CA ARG A 177 -15.16 -11.93 -3.87
C ARG A 177 -13.94 -12.80 -3.67
N GLU A 178 -13.76 -13.30 -2.45
CA GLU A 178 -12.59 -14.08 -2.06
C GLU A 178 -13.05 -15.38 -1.40
N GLU A 179 -12.37 -16.50 -1.70
CA GLU A 179 -12.59 -17.75 -0.98
C GLU A 179 -11.69 -17.79 0.27
N ARG A 180 -12.31 -17.90 1.44
CA ARG A 180 -11.59 -18.14 2.68
C ARG A 180 -12.25 -19.27 3.45
N GLU A 181 -11.45 -20.25 3.86
CA GLU A 181 -11.91 -21.40 4.66
C GLU A 181 -13.10 -22.14 4.01
N GLY A 182 -13.16 -22.16 2.67
CA GLY A 182 -14.24 -22.80 1.90
C GLY A 182 -15.54 -22.00 1.81
N GLN A 183 -15.56 -20.76 2.32
CA GLN A 183 -16.68 -19.82 2.20
C GLN A 183 -16.31 -18.66 1.28
N LEU A 184 -17.30 -18.17 0.54
CA LEU A 184 -17.13 -16.97 -0.30
C LEU A 184 -17.44 -15.74 0.55
N HIS A 185 -16.49 -14.82 0.60
CA HIS A 185 -16.62 -13.55 1.29
C HIS A 185 -16.71 -12.44 0.25
N LEU A 186 -17.72 -11.58 0.37
CA LEU A 186 -17.87 -10.40 -0.47
C LEU A 186 -17.42 -9.17 0.31
N TRP A 187 -16.53 -8.39 -0.29
CA TRP A 187 -16.03 -7.14 0.25
C TRP A 187 -16.39 -5.97 -0.66
N PHE A 188 -16.59 -4.82 -0.04
CA PHE A 188 -16.76 -3.55 -0.74
C PHE A 188 -15.72 -2.56 -0.27
N HIS A 189 -15.13 -1.85 -1.22
CA HIS A 189 -13.97 -0.99 -0.99
C HIS A 189 -14.22 0.41 -1.57
N CYS A 190 -13.79 1.42 -0.83
CA CYS A 190 -13.85 2.82 -1.22
C CYS A 190 -12.55 3.54 -0.87
N VAL A 191 -11.95 4.21 -1.85
CA VAL A 191 -10.74 5.01 -1.66
C VAL A 191 -10.89 6.36 -2.35
N GLY A 192 -10.74 7.45 -1.60
CA GLY A 192 -10.63 8.78 -2.22
C GLY A 192 -9.30 8.92 -2.95
N ILE A 193 -9.32 9.24 -4.25
CA ILE A 193 -8.08 9.40 -5.04
C ILE A 193 -7.20 10.54 -4.49
N ARG A 194 -7.84 11.61 -3.99
CA ARG A 194 -7.20 12.76 -3.37
C ARG A 194 -7.65 12.95 -1.93
N VAL A 195 -6.73 13.45 -1.12
CA VAL A 195 -6.87 13.62 0.34
C VAL A 195 -6.54 15.04 0.81
N SER A 196 -6.42 15.99 -0.12
CA SER A 196 -6.03 17.36 0.16
C SER A 196 -6.98 18.06 1.13
N ASP A 197 -8.29 17.87 0.99
CA ASP A 197 -9.28 18.53 1.87
C ASP A 197 -9.24 17.96 3.29
N GLN A 198 -8.96 16.66 3.41
CA GLN A 198 -8.79 16.01 4.70
C GLN A 198 -7.52 16.47 5.40
N LEU A 199 -6.39 16.55 4.68
CA LEU A 199 -5.13 17.10 5.20
C LEU A 199 -5.29 18.57 5.60
N GLU A 200 -6.00 19.36 4.77
CA GLU A 200 -6.33 20.75 5.05
C GLU A 200 -7.09 20.89 6.38
N ARG A 201 -8.15 20.10 6.56
CA ARG A 201 -8.99 20.17 7.76
C ARG A 201 -8.29 19.67 9.01
N LEU A 202 -7.55 18.56 8.92
CA LEU A 202 -6.99 17.87 10.09
C LEU A 202 -5.62 18.41 10.50
N LEU A 203 -4.82 18.89 9.54
CA LEU A 203 -3.44 19.32 9.77
C LEU A 203 -3.24 20.80 9.46
N TRP A 204 -3.41 21.21 8.19
CA TRP A 204 -2.98 22.53 7.72
C TRP A 204 -3.72 23.69 8.39
N ARG A 205 -5.03 23.56 8.63
CA ARG A 205 -5.82 24.57 9.35
C ARG A 205 -5.75 24.45 10.87
N SER A 206 -5.45 23.25 11.37
CA SER A 206 -5.47 22.95 12.81
C SER A 206 -4.21 23.44 13.50
N ILE A 207 -3.07 23.41 12.80
CA ILE A 207 -1.76 23.77 13.35
C ILE A 207 -1.22 24.99 12.60
N PRO A 208 -0.90 26.12 13.28
CA PRO A 208 -0.51 27.36 12.63
C PRO A 208 0.69 27.26 11.68
N HIS A 209 1.72 26.48 12.05
CA HIS A 209 2.92 26.29 11.25
C HIS A 209 3.40 24.83 11.35
N ILE A 210 3.53 24.17 10.20
CA ILE A 210 4.02 22.79 10.11
C ILE A 210 5.27 22.76 9.22
N ILE A 211 6.35 22.18 9.73
CA ILE A 211 7.52 21.84 8.92
C ILE A 211 7.32 20.42 8.40
N VAL A 212 7.23 20.27 7.08
CA VAL A 212 7.26 18.98 6.37
C VAL A 212 8.65 18.80 5.79
N THR A 213 9.38 17.79 6.25
CA THR A 213 10.74 17.51 5.77
C THR A 213 10.86 16.06 5.32
N SER A 214 11.72 15.83 4.32
CA SER A 214 12.24 14.51 3.98
C SER A 214 13.43 14.67 3.03
N ALA A 215 14.28 13.64 2.95
CA ALA A 215 15.36 13.55 1.98
C ALA A 215 14.85 13.63 0.53
N THR A 216 13.61 13.21 0.26
CA THR A 216 13.03 13.26 -1.08
C THR A 216 11.60 13.79 -1.01
N LEU A 217 11.38 15.08 -1.28
CA LEU A 217 10.03 15.63 -1.45
C LEU A 217 9.69 15.97 -2.90
N ARG A 218 10.73 16.10 -3.74
CA ARG A 218 10.58 16.41 -5.17
C ARG A 218 10.43 15.14 -5.99
N SER A 219 9.67 15.26 -7.07
CA SER A 219 9.64 14.29 -8.16
C SER A 219 9.90 15.02 -9.46
N LEU A 220 10.73 14.46 -10.35
CA LEU A 220 11.16 15.12 -11.59
C LEU A 220 11.65 16.57 -11.35
N ASN A 221 12.49 16.77 -10.33
CA ASN A 221 13.02 18.07 -9.89
C ASN A 221 11.97 19.14 -9.49
N SER A 222 10.71 18.74 -9.27
CA SER A 222 9.61 19.65 -8.92
C SER A 222 8.86 19.22 -7.66
N PHE A 223 8.30 20.20 -6.93
CA PHE A 223 7.37 19.96 -5.82
C PHE A 223 5.91 19.80 -6.29
N SER A 224 5.64 19.87 -7.59
CA SER A 224 4.28 19.82 -8.15
C SER A 224 3.49 18.59 -7.67
N ARG A 225 4.11 17.41 -7.62
CA ARG A 225 3.43 16.20 -7.12
C ARG A 225 3.02 16.34 -5.65
N LEU A 226 3.93 16.84 -4.80
CA LEU A 226 3.64 17.02 -3.37
C LEU A 226 2.50 18.02 -3.19
N GLN A 227 2.55 19.17 -3.88
CA GLN A 227 1.50 20.19 -3.84
C GLN A 227 0.14 19.61 -4.26
N GLU A 228 0.09 18.87 -5.38
CA GLU A 228 -1.14 18.30 -5.91
C GLU A 228 -1.77 17.24 -5.00
N MET A 229 -0.94 16.45 -4.31
CA MET A 229 -1.38 15.34 -3.46
C MET A 229 -1.69 15.78 -2.03
N SER A 230 -0.94 16.76 -1.50
CA SER A 230 -1.08 17.22 -0.10
C SER A 230 -2.01 18.42 0.06
N GLY A 231 -2.27 19.17 -1.01
CA GLY A 231 -3.06 20.40 -0.98
C GLY A 231 -2.27 21.68 -0.65
N LEU A 232 -0.97 21.55 -0.31
CA LEU A 232 -0.09 22.69 -0.02
C LEU A 232 0.07 23.60 -1.25
N LYS A 233 -0.03 24.92 -1.05
CA LYS A 233 -0.04 25.93 -2.11
C LYS A 233 0.76 27.16 -1.68
N GLU A 234 1.63 27.64 -2.57
CA GLU A 234 2.34 28.92 -2.36
C GLU A 234 1.37 30.09 -2.13
N LYS A 235 0.20 30.07 -2.78
CA LYS A 235 -0.87 31.06 -2.59
C LYS A 235 -1.45 31.09 -1.17
N ALA A 236 -1.34 30.00 -0.43
CA ALA A 236 -1.77 29.91 0.97
C ALA A 236 -0.68 30.35 1.97
N GLY A 237 0.51 30.74 1.47
CA GLY A 237 1.66 31.11 2.29
C GLY A 237 2.66 29.97 2.53
N ASP A 238 2.44 28.80 1.92
CA ASP A 238 3.36 27.65 2.04
C ASP A 238 4.66 27.92 1.29
N ARG A 239 5.78 27.47 1.87
CA ARG A 239 7.12 27.63 1.30
C ARG A 239 7.72 26.28 0.94
N PHE A 240 8.29 26.17 -0.25
CA PHE A 240 8.96 24.96 -0.73
C PHE A 240 10.45 25.24 -0.91
N VAL A 241 11.29 24.55 -0.14
CA VAL A 241 12.74 24.73 -0.16
C VAL A 241 13.38 23.39 -0.47
N ALA A 242 14.21 23.35 -1.51
CA ALA A 242 15.09 22.22 -1.80
C ALA A 242 16.50 22.62 -1.38
N LEU A 243 17.09 21.83 -0.49
CA LEU A 243 18.49 21.99 -0.11
C LEU A 243 19.34 21.09 -1.00
N ASP A 244 20.52 21.58 -1.38
CA ASP A 244 21.49 20.77 -2.12
C ASP A 244 22.08 19.69 -1.22
N SER A 245 22.40 18.55 -1.83
CA SER A 245 23.07 17.47 -1.10
C SER A 245 24.51 17.88 -0.78
N PRO A 246 25.00 17.64 0.44
CA PRO A 246 26.39 17.92 0.81
C PRO A 246 27.39 16.91 0.19
N PHE A 247 26.92 15.89 -0.52
CA PHE A 247 27.72 14.78 -1.03
C PHE A 247 28.12 14.97 -2.50
N ASN A 248 29.31 14.49 -2.85
CA ASN A 248 29.84 14.58 -4.20
C ASN A 248 29.65 13.25 -4.95
N HIS A 249 28.45 13.06 -5.49
CA HIS A 249 28.00 11.80 -6.08
C HIS A 249 28.84 11.33 -7.27
N CYS A 250 29.36 12.26 -8.09
CA CYS A 250 30.13 11.90 -9.28
C CYS A 250 31.51 11.31 -8.96
N GLU A 251 32.12 11.72 -7.85
CA GLU A 251 33.38 11.17 -7.35
C GLU A 251 33.16 9.95 -6.43
N GLN A 252 32.05 9.93 -5.69
CA GLN A 252 31.77 8.87 -4.72
C GLN A 252 31.23 7.58 -5.37
N GLY A 253 30.54 7.65 -6.51
CA GLY A 253 29.99 6.45 -7.11
C GLY A 253 29.63 6.59 -8.57
N LYS A 254 28.98 5.54 -9.09
CA LYS A 254 28.58 5.47 -10.49
C LYS A 254 27.26 4.73 -10.66
N ILE A 255 26.55 5.05 -11.73
CA ILE A 255 25.40 4.28 -12.19
C ILE A 255 25.88 3.32 -13.28
N VAL A 256 25.51 2.05 -13.16
CA VAL A 256 25.81 1.02 -14.14
C VAL A 256 24.50 0.57 -14.76
N ILE A 257 24.36 0.73 -16.07
CA ILE A 257 23.20 0.25 -16.83
C ILE A 257 23.73 -0.81 -17.79
N PRO A 258 23.70 -2.10 -17.40
CA PRO A 258 24.19 -3.16 -18.26
C PRO A 258 23.44 -3.19 -19.59
N ARG A 259 24.12 -3.59 -20.68
CA ARG A 259 23.53 -3.74 -22.01
C ARG A 259 22.63 -4.97 -22.11
N MET A 260 21.52 -4.93 -21.37
CA MET A 260 20.51 -5.98 -21.34
C MET A 260 19.92 -6.18 -22.75
N ARG A 261 19.66 -7.42 -23.14
CA ARG A 261 19.15 -7.71 -24.48
C ARG A 261 17.66 -7.39 -24.56
N VAL A 262 16.93 -7.70 -23.50
CA VAL A 262 15.48 -7.52 -23.39
C VAL A 262 15.09 -6.36 -22.46
N GLU A 263 13.98 -5.68 -22.77
CA GLU A 263 13.31 -4.78 -21.83
C GLU A 263 12.50 -5.60 -20.80
N PRO A 264 12.36 -5.15 -19.53
CA PRO A 264 11.61 -5.87 -18.49
C PRO A 264 10.09 -5.74 -18.65
N SER A 265 9.57 -6.16 -19.81
CA SER A 265 8.15 -6.36 -20.08
C SER A 265 7.64 -7.66 -19.46
N ILE A 266 6.31 -7.86 -19.45
CA ILE A 266 5.69 -9.06 -18.89
C ILE A 266 6.11 -10.33 -19.65
N ASP A 267 6.21 -10.25 -20.98
CA ASP A 267 6.58 -11.39 -21.84
C ASP A 267 8.06 -11.76 -21.70
N ASN A 268 8.91 -10.77 -21.41
CA ASN A 268 10.35 -10.93 -21.30
C ASN A 268 10.83 -11.18 -19.86
N GLU A 269 9.93 -11.27 -18.87
CA GLU A 269 10.28 -11.32 -17.44
C GLU A 269 11.28 -12.44 -17.14
N GLU A 270 11.07 -13.63 -17.69
CA GLU A 270 11.92 -14.80 -17.43
C GLU A 270 13.34 -14.61 -17.98
N GLN A 271 13.47 -14.15 -19.24
CA GLN A 271 14.78 -13.89 -19.84
C GLN A 271 15.50 -12.72 -19.16
N HIS A 272 14.76 -11.67 -18.82
CA HIS A 272 15.30 -10.50 -18.12
C HIS A 272 15.89 -10.88 -16.75
N ILE A 273 15.16 -11.69 -15.98
CA ILE A 273 15.64 -12.19 -14.68
C ILE A 273 16.86 -13.11 -14.84
N ALA A 274 16.89 -13.96 -15.87
CA ALA A 274 18.04 -14.81 -16.16
C ALA A 274 19.30 -13.98 -16.48
N GLU A 275 19.18 -12.95 -17.32
CA GLU A 275 20.27 -12.00 -17.64
C GLU A 275 20.73 -11.22 -16.39
N MET A 276 19.78 -10.73 -15.59
CA MET A 276 20.06 -10.06 -14.32
C MET A 276 20.84 -10.97 -13.37
N ALA A 277 20.40 -12.22 -13.20
CA ALA A 277 21.05 -13.18 -12.32
C ALA A 277 22.46 -13.54 -12.79
N ALA A 278 22.67 -13.70 -14.10
CA ALA A 278 24.00 -13.95 -14.67
C ALA A 278 24.96 -12.78 -14.43
N PHE A 279 24.50 -11.54 -14.65
CA PHE A 279 25.31 -10.36 -14.37
C PHE A 279 25.57 -10.18 -12.86
N PHE A 280 24.54 -10.36 -12.02
CA PHE A 280 24.68 -10.30 -10.56
C PHE A 280 25.71 -11.30 -10.04
N ARG A 281 25.67 -12.55 -10.54
CA ARG A 281 26.66 -13.58 -10.19
C ARG A 281 28.08 -13.13 -10.48
N LYS A 282 28.31 -12.57 -11.68
CA LYS A 282 29.63 -12.02 -12.05
C LYS A 282 30.09 -10.91 -11.10
N GLN A 283 29.17 -10.07 -10.61
CA GLN A 283 29.48 -9.05 -9.61
C GLN A 283 29.87 -9.66 -8.27
N VAL A 284 29.11 -10.65 -7.78
CA VAL A 284 29.43 -11.38 -6.55
C VAL A 284 30.78 -12.11 -6.63
N GLU A 285 31.08 -12.71 -7.78
CA GLU A 285 32.34 -13.43 -8.06
C GLU A 285 33.55 -12.50 -8.15
N SER A 286 33.35 -11.23 -8.55
CA SER A 286 34.42 -10.23 -8.60
C SER A 286 35.04 -9.93 -7.23
N LYS A 287 34.32 -10.23 -6.13
CA LYS A 287 34.71 -9.98 -4.74
C LYS A 287 35.04 -8.51 -4.42
N LYS A 288 34.64 -7.56 -5.28
CA LYS A 288 34.87 -6.13 -5.06
C LYS A 288 33.99 -5.53 -3.96
N HIS A 289 32.81 -6.11 -3.75
CA HIS A 289 31.80 -5.60 -2.82
C HIS A 289 31.50 -6.61 -1.72
N LEU A 290 31.51 -6.14 -0.47
CA LEU A 290 31.10 -6.93 0.70
C LEU A 290 29.60 -6.79 0.96
N GLY A 291 29.12 -5.55 1.13
CA GLY A 291 27.72 -5.22 1.34
C GLY A 291 26.99 -4.93 0.04
N MET A 292 26.00 -5.76 -0.30
CA MET A 292 25.16 -5.61 -1.49
C MET A 292 23.68 -5.58 -1.11
N LEU A 293 22.89 -4.84 -1.89
CA LEU A 293 21.43 -4.78 -1.76
C LEU A 293 20.79 -5.05 -3.12
N VAL A 294 19.80 -5.93 -3.19
CA VAL A 294 19.01 -6.21 -4.40
C VAL A 294 17.55 -5.86 -4.16
N LEU A 295 17.01 -4.97 -4.98
CA LEU A 295 15.66 -4.43 -4.88
C LEU A 295 14.78 -4.86 -6.05
N PHE A 296 13.61 -5.36 -5.71
CA PHE A 296 12.57 -5.78 -6.64
C PHE A 296 11.31 -4.93 -6.51
N ALA A 297 10.65 -4.71 -7.66
CA ALA A 297 9.34 -4.05 -7.70
C ALA A 297 8.18 -5.00 -7.34
N SER A 298 8.37 -6.32 -7.40
CA SER A 298 7.34 -7.31 -7.09
C SER A 298 7.92 -8.55 -6.40
N GLY A 299 7.12 -9.17 -5.52
CA GLY A 299 7.48 -10.44 -4.86
C GLY A 299 7.66 -11.58 -5.85
N ARG A 300 6.87 -11.60 -6.94
CA ARG A 300 6.99 -12.58 -8.02
C ARG A 300 8.39 -12.56 -8.65
N ALA A 301 8.89 -11.37 -9.02
CA ALA A 301 10.21 -11.23 -9.64
C ALA A 301 11.34 -11.58 -8.65
N MET A 302 11.18 -11.21 -7.37
CA MET A 302 12.14 -11.56 -6.32
C MET A 302 12.28 -13.08 -6.16
N GLN A 303 11.15 -13.80 -6.05
CA GLN A 303 11.16 -15.27 -5.93
C GLN A 303 11.79 -15.93 -7.16
N ARG A 304 11.43 -15.46 -8.36
CA ARG A 304 12.04 -15.94 -9.60
C ARG A 304 13.55 -15.73 -9.62
N PHE A 305 14.04 -14.56 -9.23
CA PHE A 305 15.47 -14.32 -9.12
C PHE A 305 16.15 -15.28 -8.13
N LEU A 306 15.54 -15.54 -6.97
CA LEU A 306 16.07 -16.48 -5.97
C LEU A 306 16.21 -17.90 -6.53
N ASP A 307 15.31 -18.34 -7.42
CA ASP A 307 15.42 -19.62 -8.14
C ASP A 307 16.70 -19.69 -8.99
N TYR A 308 17.23 -18.57 -9.49
CA TYR A 308 18.46 -18.53 -10.29
C TYR A 308 19.75 -18.55 -9.44
N VAL A 309 19.70 -18.06 -8.21
CA VAL A 309 20.86 -17.89 -7.31
C VAL A 309 20.81 -18.80 -6.07
N THR A 310 20.20 -19.98 -6.19
CA THR A 310 20.01 -20.94 -5.10
C THR A 310 21.31 -21.40 -4.45
N ASP A 311 22.40 -21.49 -5.20
CA ASP A 311 23.74 -21.83 -4.72
C ASP A 311 24.35 -20.73 -3.83
N LEU A 312 23.88 -19.48 -3.95
CA LEU A 312 24.31 -18.36 -3.11
C LEU A 312 23.47 -18.21 -1.84
N ARG A 313 22.53 -19.14 -1.57
CA ARG A 313 21.52 -18.99 -0.52
C ARG A 313 22.06 -18.63 0.87
N LEU A 314 23.22 -19.15 1.28
CA LEU A 314 23.84 -18.85 2.57
C LEU A 314 24.22 -17.36 2.71
N MET A 315 24.57 -16.72 1.60
CA MET A 315 24.99 -15.32 1.51
C MET A 315 23.79 -14.34 1.48
N LEU A 316 22.63 -14.82 1.01
CA LEU A 316 21.42 -14.02 0.83
C LEU A 316 20.61 -13.89 2.13
N LEU A 317 20.24 -12.66 2.45
CA LEU A 317 19.37 -12.28 3.55
C LEU A 317 18.07 -11.72 2.95
N VAL A 318 17.05 -12.57 2.85
CA VAL A 318 15.83 -12.28 2.08
C VAL A 318 14.72 -11.72 2.98
N GLN A 319 14.07 -10.64 2.54
CA GLN A 319 12.89 -10.10 3.20
C GLN A 319 11.79 -11.16 3.31
N GLY A 320 11.28 -11.36 4.53
CA GLY A 320 10.26 -12.37 4.85
C GLY A 320 10.83 -13.58 5.58
N ASP A 321 12.12 -13.88 5.45
CA ASP A 321 12.76 -15.00 6.19
C ASP A 321 12.85 -14.71 7.70
N GLN A 322 13.13 -13.46 8.06
CA GLN A 322 13.25 -12.99 9.45
C GLN A 322 12.75 -11.54 9.54
N PRO A 323 12.44 -11.05 10.76
CA PRO A 323 12.15 -9.63 10.96
C PRO A 323 13.28 -8.75 10.39
N ARG A 324 12.91 -7.64 9.74
CA ARG A 324 13.84 -6.72 9.05
C ARG A 324 15.06 -6.35 9.90
N TYR A 325 14.86 -6.04 11.18
CA TYR A 325 15.95 -5.64 12.07
C TYR A 325 17.01 -6.74 12.25
N ARG A 326 16.60 -8.03 12.27
CA ARG A 326 17.52 -9.18 12.37
C ARG A 326 18.32 -9.36 11.10
N LEU A 327 17.70 -9.20 9.93
CA LEU A 327 18.39 -9.29 8.64
C LEU A 327 19.51 -8.23 8.56
N VAL A 328 19.20 -6.99 8.95
CA VAL A 328 20.19 -5.91 8.98
C VAL A 328 21.29 -6.16 10.01
N GLU A 329 20.96 -6.69 11.18
CA GLU A 329 21.94 -7.06 12.21
C GLU A 329 22.92 -8.14 11.72
N LEU A 330 22.40 -9.20 11.09
CA LEU A 330 23.20 -10.27 10.48
C LEU A 330 24.08 -9.74 9.34
N HIS A 331 23.53 -8.86 8.50
CA HIS A 331 24.25 -8.22 7.42
C HIS A 331 25.47 -7.43 7.94
N ARG A 332 25.25 -6.58 8.96
CA ARG A 332 26.33 -5.81 9.60
C ARG A 332 27.40 -6.72 10.19
N LYS A 333 27.01 -7.80 10.87
CA LYS A 333 27.95 -8.78 11.44
C LYS A 333 28.81 -9.45 10.38
N ARG A 334 28.20 -9.91 9.28
CA ARG A 334 28.92 -10.58 8.17
C ARG A 334 29.90 -9.63 7.49
N VAL A 335 29.45 -8.43 7.13
CA VAL A 335 30.31 -7.43 6.48
C VAL A 335 31.47 -7.01 7.39
N ALA A 336 31.21 -6.81 8.68
CA ALA A 336 32.27 -6.50 9.66
C ALA A 336 33.32 -7.61 9.79
N ASN A 337 32.93 -8.87 9.57
CA ASN A 337 33.83 -10.02 9.54
C ASN A 337 34.55 -10.19 8.19
N GLY A 338 34.40 -9.26 7.24
CA GLY A 338 34.97 -9.37 5.89
C GLY A 338 34.24 -10.38 5.00
N GLU A 339 33.08 -10.88 5.43
CA GLU A 339 32.24 -11.76 4.64
C GLU A 339 31.33 -10.96 3.72
N ARG A 340 31.10 -11.48 2.52
CA ARG A 340 30.12 -10.86 1.62
C ARG A 340 28.72 -11.18 2.10
N SER A 341 27.83 -10.19 2.05
CA SER A 341 26.44 -10.34 2.45
C SER A 341 25.53 -9.57 1.51
N VAL A 342 24.43 -10.20 1.10
CA VAL A 342 23.48 -9.61 0.15
C VAL A 342 22.12 -9.53 0.82
N LEU A 343 21.60 -8.32 0.98
CA LEU A 343 20.21 -8.10 1.34
C LEU A 343 19.36 -8.19 0.08
N VAL A 344 18.27 -8.94 0.12
CA VAL A 344 17.32 -9.07 -1.00
C VAL A 344 15.93 -8.71 -0.50
N GLY A 345 15.28 -7.73 -1.13
CA GLY A 345 13.96 -7.30 -0.72
C GLY A 345 13.16 -6.58 -1.79
N LEU A 346 11.92 -6.28 -1.46
CA LEU A 346 11.08 -5.35 -2.22
C LEU A 346 11.58 -3.93 -2.01
N GLN A 347 11.10 -2.99 -2.83
CA GLN A 347 11.43 -1.58 -2.67
C GLN A 347 11.19 -1.07 -1.22
N SER A 348 10.09 -1.48 -0.59
CA SER A 348 9.76 -1.11 0.80
C SER A 348 10.79 -1.61 1.83
N PHE A 349 11.61 -2.60 1.48
CA PHE A 349 12.71 -3.05 2.33
C PHE A 349 13.82 -2.00 2.44
N ALA A 350 14.05 -1.23 1.37
CA ALA A 350 15.10 -0.23 1.29
C ALA A 350 14.79 1.00 2.15
N GLU A 351 13.51 1.29 2.38
CA GLU A 351 13.06 2.43 3.16
C GLU A 351 13.55 2.33 4.61
N GLY A 352 14.20 3.40 5.08
CA GLY A 352 14.77 3.47 6.42
C GLY A 352 16.04 2.63 6.64
N LEU A 353 16.64 2.02 5.60
CA LEU A 353 17.97 1.41 5.74
C LEU A 353 19.04 2.51 5.78
N ASP A 354 19.74 2.58 6.92
CA ASP A 354 20.97 3.37 7.08
C ASP A 354 22.19 2.44 7.12
N LEU A 355 22.74 2.19 5.92
CA LEU A 355 23.96 1.42 5.69
C LEU A 355 24.98 2.36 5.04
N LYS A 356 26.17 2.47 5.64
CA LYS A 356 27.22 3.44 5.24
C LYS A 356 28.51 2.71 4.86
N GLY A 357 29.21 3.22 3.85
CA GLY A 357 30.49 2.68 3.39
C GLY A 357 30.37 1.20 2.99
N ASP A 358 31.25 0.36 3.52
CA ASP A 358 31.37 -1.05 3.14
C ASP A 358 30.11 -1.90 3.44
N LEU A 359 29.25 -1.41 4.34
CA LEU A 359 27.93 -2.01 4.59
C LEU A 359 27.02 -1.97 3.36
N LEU A 360 27.23 -1.03 2.43
CA LEU A 360 26.48 -1.00 1.19
C LEU A 360 27.26 -0.27 0.10
N SER A 361 28.03 -1.02 -0.69
CA SER A 361 28.80 -0.49 -1.82
C SER A 361 28.26 -0.92 -3.19
N GLN A 362 27.25 -1.78 -3.25
CA GLN A 362 26.56 -2.10 -4.50
C GLN A 362 25.04 -2.21 -4.30
N VAL A 363 24.29 -1.44 -5.08
CA VAL A 363 22.81 -1.48 -5.10
C VAL A 363 22.35 -2.00 -6.45
N HIS A 364 21.58 -3.08 -6.46
CA HIS A 364 21.02 -3.71 -7.64
C HIS A 364 19.53 -3.41 -7.72
N ILE A 365 19.09 -2.76 -8.80
CA ILE A 365 17.70 -2.39 -9.04
C ILE A 365 17.19 -3.18 -10.25
N HIS A 366 16.30 -4.15 -10.00
CA HIS A 366 15.78 -5.05 -11.04
C HIS A 366 15.10 -4.29 -12.19
N LYS A 367 14.19 -3.36 -11.88
CA LYS A 367 13.48 -2.56 -12.88
C LYS A 367 12.97 -1.25 -12.30
N ILE A 368 12.62 -0.31 -13.18
CA ILE A 368 11.89 0.89 -12.78
C ILE A 368 10.53 0.47 -12.19
N ALA A 369 10.29 0.90 -10.95
CA ALA A 369 9.06 0.61 -10.21
C ALA A 369 7.96 1.58 -10.60
N PHE A 370 7.27 1.25 -11.70
CA PHE A 370 6.00 1.89 -12.07
C PHE A 370 4.86 1.40 -11.16
N PRO A 371 3.85 2.23 -10.90
CA PRO A 371 2.67 1.80 -10.18
C PRO A 371 1.97 0.64 -10.90
N PRO A 372 1.32 -0.28 -10.15
CA PRO A 372 0.62 -1.41 -10.73
C PRO A 372 -0.53 -0.93 -11.62
N ILE A 373 -0.49 -1.30 -12.90
CA ILE A 373 -1.47 -0.86 -13.92
C ILE A 373 -2.85 -1.46 -13.63
N ASP A 374 -2.90 -2.62 -12.98
CA ASP A 374 -4.14 -3.34 -12.68
C ASP A 374 -4.79 -2.89 -11.36
N SER A 375 -4.18 -1.97 -10.61
CA SER A 375 -4.77 -1.47 -9.36
C SER A 375 -6.04 -0.65 -9.65
N PRO A 376 -7.18 -0.94 -8.97
CA PRO A 376 -8.42 -0.18 -9.15
C PRO A 376 -8.25 1.33 -8.97
N VAL A 377 -7.45 1.73 -7.97
CA VAL A 377 -7.15 3.13 -7.66
C VAL A 377 -6.36 3.78 -8.80
N VAL A 378 -5.33 3.09 -9.32
CA VAL A 378 -4.51 3.59 -10.42
C VAL A 378 -5.32 3.76 -11.68
N ILE A 379 -6.19 2.79 -12.01
CA ILE A 379 -7.07 2.84 -13.18
C ILE A 379 -8.04 4.01 -13.08
N THR A 380 -8.71 4.17 -11.93
CA THR A 380 -9.71 5.22 -11.71
C THR A 380 -9.05 6.61 -11.74
N GLU A 381 -7.87 6.78 -11.14
CA GLU A 381 -7.11 8.03 -11.26
C GLU A 381 -6.71 8.30 -12.71
N GLY A 382 -6.31 7.28 -13.46
CA GLY A 382 -6.00 7.41 -14.89
C GLY A 382 -7.20 7.82 -15.73
N GLU A 383 -8.39 7.29 -15.46
CA GLU A 383 -9.64 7.70 -16.13
C GLU A 383 -9.99 9.16 -15.83
N TRP A 384 -9.86 9.58 -14.56
CA TRP A 384 -10.11 10.96 -14.15
C TRP A 384 -9.10 11.94 -14.75
N LEU A 385 -7.81 11.59 -14.78
CA LEU A 385 -6.81 12.43 -15.43
C LEU A 385 -7.10 12.60 -16.92
N LYS A 386 -7.56 11.54 -17.60
CA LYS A 386 -7.99 11.64 -19.00
C LYS A 386 -9.20 12.56 -19.18
N SER A 387 -10.18 12.53 -18.27
CA SER A 387 -11.33 13.44 -18.34
C SER A 387 -10.95 14.91 -18.14
N LEU A 388 -9.85 15.17 -17.42
CA LEU A 388 -9.22 16.48 -17.30
C LEU A 388 -8.26 16.84 -18.46
N ASN A 389 -8.25 16.06 -19.55
CA ASN A 389 -7.34 16.20 -20.68
C ASN A 389 -5.84 16.17 -20.28
N ARG A 390 -5.51 15.40 -19.23
CA ARG A 390 -4.15 15.14 -18.76
C ARG A 390 -3.75 13.72 -19.12
N TYR A 391 -2.47 13.51 -19.41
CA TYR A 391 -1.96 12.19 -19.78
C TYR A 391 -1.53 11.41 -18.51
N PRO A 392 -2.18 10.26 -18.17
CA PRO A 392 -1.94 9.57 -16.90
C PRO A 392 -0.49 9.14 -16.70
N PHE A 393 0.17 8.65 -17.74
CA PHE A 393 1.56 8.21 -17.63
C PHE A 393 2.49 9.36 -17.20
N GLU A 394 2.27 10.58 -17.71
CA GLU A 394 3.10 11.76 -17.40
C GLU A 394 2.83 12.35 -16.01
N VAL A 395 1.60 12.25 -15.53
CA VAL A 395 1.18 12.87 -14.27
C VAL A 395 1.26 11.89 -13.09
N GLN A 396 1.00 10.62 -13.33
CA GLN A 396 0.86 9.60 -12.29
C GLN A 396 2.02 8.61 -12.31
N SER A 397 2.23 7.91 -13.44
CA SER A 397 3.19 6.81 -13.50
C SER A 397 4.65 7.26 -13.45
N LEU A 398 5.01 8.26 -14.26
CA LEU A 398 6.38 8.75 -14.38
C LEU A 398 6.86 9.48 -13.11
N PRO A 399 6.06 10.35 -12.45
CA PRO A 399 6.47 10.97 -11.19
C PRO A 399 6.62 9.96 -10.05
N SER A 400 5.73 8.96 -9.97
CA SER A 400 5.87 7.86 -8.99
C SER A 400 7.16 7.06 -9.25
N ALA A 401 7.45 6.72 -10.52
CA ALA A 401 8.67 6.02 -10.90
C ALA A 401 9.94 6.83 -10.60
N SER A 402 9.93 8.14 -10.88
CA SER A 402 11.03 9.07 -10.54
C SER A 402 11.28 9.08 -9.05
N PHE A 403 10.22 9.23 -8.25
CA PHE A 403 10.30 9.25 -6.80
C PHE A 403 10.92 7.95 -6.24
N ASN A 404 10.41 6.80 -6.69
CA ASN A 404 10.89 5.48 -6.31
C ASN A 404 12.38 5.29 -6.68
N LEU A 405 12.78 5.74 -7.88
CA LEU A 405 14.16 5.60 -8.34
C LEU A 405 15.13 6.47 -7.52
N ILE A 406 14.75 7.70 -7.19
CA ILE A 406 15.55 8.59 -6.31
C ILE A 406 15.77 7.92 -4.96
N GLN A 407 14.71 7.32 -4.38
CA GLN A 407 14.80 6.62 -3.10
C GLN A 407 15.72 5.40 -3.14
N GLN A 408 15.65 4.61 -4.21
CA GLN A 408 16.49 3.42 -4.41
C GLN A 408 17.96 3.79 -4.63
N VAL A 409 18.25 4.79 -5.48
CA VAL A 409 19.61 5.28 -5.76
C VAL A 409 20.22 5.95 -4.52
N GLY A 410 19.41 6.70 -3.76
CA GLY A 410 19.82 7.35 -2.52
C GLY A 410 20.21 6.40 -1.38
N ARG A 411 20.11 5.08 -1.59
CA ARG A 411 20.63 4.08 -0.63
C ARG A 411 22.16 3.96 -0.67
N LEU A 412 22.80 4.27 -1.79
CA LEU A 412 24.25 4.12 -1.95
C LEU A 412 25.03 5.18 -1.14
N ILE A 413 24.69 6.46 -1.32
CA ILE A 413 25.43 7.59 -0.74
C ILE A 413 24.69 8.14 0.49
N ARG A 414 25.20 7.80 1.68
CA ARG A 414 24.64 8.14 3.00
C ARG A 414 25.59 8.94 3.89
N SER A 415 26.86 9.03 3.50
CA SER A 415 27.91 9.81 4.17
C SER A 415 29.03 10.16 3.17
N HIS A 416 29.94 11.06 3.55
CA HIS A 416 31.09 11.45 2.72
C HIS A 416 32.04 10.29 2.38
N GLY A 417 32.06 9.24 3.20
CA GLY A 417 32.88 8.03 2.97
C GLY A 417 32.17 6.91 2.22
N CYS A 418 30.91 7.10 1.83
CA CYS A 418 30.22 6.12 0.99
C CYS A 418 30.85 6.08 -0.40
N TRP A 419 30.98 4.88 -0.94
CA TRP A 419 31.50 4.64 -2.28
C TRP A 419 30.77 3.47 -2.94
N GLY A 420 30.77 3.42 -4.27
CA GLY A 420 30.35 2.22 -4.99
C GLY A 420 29.46 2.44 -6.21
N GLU A 421 28.58 1.48 -6.49
CA GLU A 421 27.87 1.39 -7.77
C GLU A 421 26.36 1.13 -7.59
N VAL A 422 25.52 1.81 -8.38
CA VAL A 422 24.10 1.46 -8.53
C VAL A 422 23.89 0.79 -9.88
N VAL A 423 23.63 -0.51 -9.87
CA VAL A 423 23.37 -1.33 -11.07
C VAL A 423 21.87 -1.35 -11.35
N ILE A 424 21.43 -0.76 -12.46
CA ILE A 424 20.03 -0.72 -12.87
C ILE A 424 19.83 -1.61 -14.11
N TYR A 425 19.05 -2.68 -13.98
CA TYR A 425 18.84 -3.65 -15.04
C TYR A 425 17.74 -3.25 -16.04
N ASP A 426 17.31 -1.99 -16.04
CA ASP A 426 16.24 -1.49 -16.90
C ASP A 426 16.78 -0.65 -18.05
N LYS A 427 16.93 -1.25 -19.23
CA LYS A 427 17.43 -0.55 -20.42
C LYS A 427 16.53 0.60 -20.88
N ARG A 428 15.28 0.68 -20.41
CA ARG A 428 14.34 1.77 -20.73
C ARG A 428 14.81 3.14 -20.27
N LEU A 429 15.73 3.20 -19.30
CA LEU A 429 16.41 4.46 -18.92
C LEU A 429 17.19 5.09 -20.08
N LEU A 430 17.68 4.28 -21.01
CA LEU A 430 18.43 4.74 -22.17
C LEU A 430 17.60 4.67 -23.46
N THR A 431 16.70 3.70 -23.59
CA THR A 431 15.94 3.48 -24.85
C THR A 431 14.67 4.32 -24.98
N LYS A 432 14.09 4.82 -23.89
CA LYS A 432 12.82 5.59 -23.92
C LYS A 432 13.09 7.08 -23.64
N ASN A 433 12.30 7.95 -24.27
CA ASN A 433 12.42 9.41 -24.10
C ASN A 433 12.28 9.87 -22.64
N TYR A 434 11.41 9.23 -21.87
CA TYR A 434 11.24 9.53 -20.44
C TYR A 434 12.44 9.10 -19.59
N GLY A 435 13.31 8.22 -20.09
CA GLY A 435 14.48 7.70 -19.38
C GLY A 435 15.46 8.81 -19.03
N LYS A 436 15.70 9.74 -19.96
CA LYS A 436 16.52 10.93 -19.71
C LYS A 436 15.99 11.76 -18.54
N ARG A 437 14.67 11.99 -18.48
CA ARG A 437 14.04 12.75 -17.38
C ARG A 437 14.17 12.06 -16.02
N LEU A 438 14.16 10.72 -16.00
CA LEU A 438 14.41 9.95 -14.78
C LEU A 438 15.87 10.10 -14.32
N LEU A 439 16.83 10.06 -15.25
CA LEU A 439 18.25 10.25 -14.94
C LEU A 439 18.56 11.69 -14.50
N ASP A 440 17.97 12.70 -15.16
CA ASP A 440 18.14 14.11 -14.81
C ASP A 440 17.56 14.47 -13.42
N ALA A 441 16.68 13.63 -12.87
CA ALA A 441 16.13 13.78 -11.52
C ALA A 441 17.00 13.15 -10.42
N LEU A 442 18.00 12.36 -10.79
CA LEU A 442 18.96 11.76 -9.87
C LEU A 442 20.13 12.72 -9.62
N PRO A 443 20.89 12.53 -8.52
CA PRO A 443 22.19 13.15 -8.39
C PRO A 443 23.08 12.79 -9.60
N VAL A 444 24.00 13.68 -9.97
CA VAL A 444 24.89 13.45 -11.11
C VAL A 444 25.86 12.31 -10.78
N PHE A 445 25.74 11.21 -11.54
CA PHE A 445 26.64 10.06 -11.50
C PHE A 445 27.20 9.80 -12.90
N PRO A 446 28.47 9.37 -13.02
CA PRO A 446 28.97 8.78 -14.27
C PRO A 446 28.17 7.50 -14.59
N ILE A 447 27.85 7.30 -15.87
CA ILE A 447 27.07 6.15 -16.35
C ILE A 447 27.98 5.20 -17.13
N GLU A 448 28.09 3.95 -16.68
CA GLU A 448 28.79 2.86 -17.38
C GLU A 448 27.79 1.87 -18.00
N GLN A 449 28.15 1.32 -19.17
CA GLN A 449 27.30 0.39 -19.94
C GLN A 449 28.05 -0.90 -20.27
N PRO A 450 28.31 -1.78 -19.27
CA PRO A 450 29.02 -3.04 -19.50
C PRO A 450 28.18 -4.05 -20.28
N GLU A 451 28.86 -4.94 -21.00
CA GLU A 451 28.23 -6.07 -21.69
C GLU A 451 27.66 -7.12 -20.70
N VAL A 452 26.53 -7.71 -21.07
CA VAL A 452 25.79 -8.67 -20.23
C VAL A 452 26.11 -10.11 -20.68
N PRO A 453 26.46 -11.02 -19.74
CA PRO A 453 26.67 -12.43 -20.06
C PRO A 453 25.38 -13.10 -20.55
N GLU A 454 25.49 -14.28 -21.17
CA GLU A 454 24.32 -15.00 -21.65
C GLU A 454 23.42 -15.50 -20.50
N GLY A 455 22.16 -15.05 -20.48
CA GLY A 455 21.16 -15.48 -19.51
C GLY A 455 20.61 -16.86 -19.88
N ILE A 456 21.06 -17.91 -19.19
CA ILE A 456 20.56 -19.27 -19.37
C ILE A 456 19.25 -19.43 -18.59
N VAL A 457 18.12 -19.53 -19.29
CA VAL A 457 16.79 -19.70 -18.67
C VAL A 457 16.67 -21.09 -18.02
N LYS A 458 16.31 -21.13 -16.73
CA LYS A 458 16.05 -22.40 -16.02
C LYS A 458 14.68 -22.95 -16.44
N LYS A 459 14.61 -24.23 -16.81
CA LYS A 459 13.32 -24.90 -17.06
C LYS A 459 12.54 -24.99 -15.75
N LYS A 460 11.28 -24.52 -15.73
CA LYS A 460 10.35 -24.75 -14.61
C LYS A 460 10.26 -26.25 -14.33
N GLU A 461 10.80 -26.72 -13.22
CA GLU A 461 10.40 -28.01 -12.68
C GLU A 461 8.92 -27.89 -12.32
N LYS A 462 8.06 -28.68 -12.99
CA LYS A 462 6.66 -28.82 -12.59
C LYS A 462 6.67 -29.41 -11.19
N THR A 463 6.46 -28.58 -10.18
CA THR A 463 6.09 -29.03 -8.84
C THR A 463 4.88 -29.93 -8.99
N LYS A 464 5.08 -31.25 -8.82
CA LYS A 464 4.00 -32.23 -8.80
C LYS A 464 3.10 -31.84 -7.64
N SER A 465 1.90 -31.33 -7.95
CA SER A 465 0.79 -31.25 -7.00
C SER A 465 0.66 -32.60 -6.30
N PRO A 466 0.60 -32.66 -4.95
CA PRO A 466 0.41 -33.93 -4.26
C PRO A 466 -0.91 -34.53 -4.73
N ARG A 467 -0.84 -35.69 -5.39
CA ARG A 467 -2.02 -36.50 -5.71
C ARG A 467 -2.77 -36.74 -4.40
N ARG A 468 -3.93 -36.08 -4.23
CA ARG A 468 -4.92 -36.43 -3.21
C ARG A 468 -5.16 -37.94 -3.33
N ARG A 469 -4.66 -38.71 -2.38
CA ARG A 469 -5.04 -40.11 -2.21
C ARG A 469 -6.53 -40.10 -1.85
N ARG A 470 -7.36 -40.58 -2.78
CA ARG A 470 -8.73 -41.00 -2.47
C ARG A 470 -8.63 -42.14 -1.44
N ARG A 471 -9.21 -41.92 -0.27
CA ARG A 471 -9.81 -42.95 0.57
C ARG A 471 -11.17 -42.44 1.01
#